data_AF-A0A961WCT8-F1
#
_entry.id   AF-A0A961WCT8-F1
#
_cell.length_a   1.000
_cell.length_b   1.000
_cell.length_c   1.000
_cell.angle_alpha   90.00
_cell.angle_beta   90.00
_cell.angle_gamma   90.00
#
_symmetry.space_group_name_H-M   'P 1'
#
loop_
_entity.id
_entity.type
_entity.pdbx_description
1 polymer ?
#
loop_
_entity_poly.entity_id
_entity_poly.type
_entity_poly.pdbx_seq_one_letter_code
_entity_poly.pdbx_strand_id
1 'polypeptide(L)'
;MRRTLLTIALLFGLGGVSTAVAVEGQKADLVNRRVLRVCADPANLPFSNQKGEGFENKIADVVSEALGIPVEYTWFPQATGFIRRTLFAKACDVVVGYAQGDELV
;
A
#
# COMPACT_ATOMS: atom_id res chain seq x y z
N MET A 1 -38.72 -29.20 48.91
CA MET A 1 -38.54 -29.13 50.38
C MET A 1 -37.19 -29.73 50.75
N ARG A 2 -36.41 -29.03 51.59
CA ARG A 2 -35.21 -29.49 52.35
C ARG A 2 -34.00 -29.94 51.52
N ARG A 3 -32.92 -29.13 51.47
CA ARG A 3 -31.80 -29.01 52.45
C ARG A 3 -30.86 -30.21 52.43
N THR A 4 -29.66 -30.01 51.86
CA THR A 4 -28.38 -30.62 52.28
C THR A 4 -27.27 -29.82 51.59
N LEU A 5 -26.52 -28.95 52.30
CA LEU A 5 -25.27 -29.28 53.01
C LEU A 5 -24.22 -29.77 51.99
N LEU A 6 -23.00 -29.24 51.85
CA LEU A 6 -22.06 -28.72 52.83
C LEU A 6 -20.79 -28.37 52.02
N THR A 7 -19.97 -27.41 52.48
CA THR A 7 -18.48 -27.40 52.34
C THR A 7 -17.86 -27.43 50.92
N ILE A 8 -16.99 -26.52 50.47
CA ILE A 8 -15.81 -25.93 51.13
C ILE A 8 -15.43 -24.70 50.27
N ALA A 9 -15.26 -23.56 50.93
CA ALA A 9 -14.42 -22.49 50.41
C ALA A 9 -12.96 -22.96 50.55
N LEU A 10 -12.28 -23.22 49.44
CA LEU A 10 -10.83 -23.34 49.41
C LEU A 10 -10.28 -22.45 48.28
N LEU A 11 -9.90 -21.23 48.67
CA LEU A 11 -8.62 -20.62 48.35
C LEU A 11 -7.98 -21.08 47.03
N PHE A 12 -8.36 -20.47 45.91
CA PHE A 12 -7.45 -20.33 44.78
C PHE A 12 -7.12 -18.85 44.58
N GLY A 13 -6.00 -18.48 45.20
CA GLY A 13 -5.03 -17.47 44.79
C GLY A 13 -5.57 -16.15 44.23
N LEU A 14 -5.34 -15.09 45.01
CA LEU A 14 -4.93 -13.81 44.43
C LEU A 14 -3.75 -14.06 43.48
N GLY A 15 -4.06 -14.17 42.20
CA GLY A 15 -3.09 -14.38 41.13
C GLY A 15 -3.76 -14.01 39.82
N GLY A 16 -4.33 -12.80 39.76
CA GLY A 16 -4.83 -12.24 38.52
C GLY A 16 -3.66 -12.10 37.56
N VAL A 17 -3.50 -13.09 36.68
CA VAL A 17 -2.58 -13.00 35.53
C VAL A 17 -3.12 -11.87 34.65
N SER A 18 -2.58 -10.67 34.86
CA SER A 18 -2.75 -9.57 33.92
C SER A 18 -1.91 -9.91 32.70
N THR A 19 -2.50 -10.58 31.71
CA THR A 19 -1.94 -10.60 30.37
C THR A 19 -2.10 -9.18 29.84
N ALA A 20 -1.03 -8.38 29.93
CA ALA A 20 -0.93 -7.14 29.21
C ALA A 20 -0.96 -7.48 27.71
N VAL A 21 -2.15 -7.47 27.11
CA VAL A 21 -2.29 -7.51 25.66
C VAL A 21 -1.87 -6.12 25.18
N ALA A 22 -0.68 -6.03 24.61
CA ALA A 22 -0.30 -4.86 23.85
C ALA A 22 -1.32 -4.74 22.70
N VAL A 23 -2.25 -3.79 22.81
CA VAL A 23 -3.08 -3.39 21.68
C VAL A 23 -2.14 -2.63 20.75
N GLU A 24 -1.57 -3.35 19.81
CA GLU A 24 -0.89 -2.75 18.67
C GLU A 24 -1.99 -2.07 17.85
N GLY A 25 -2.22 -0.78 18.14
CA GLY A 25 -3.27 -0.01 17.49
C GLY A 25 -3.12 -0.15 15.97
N GLN A 26 -4.21 -0.49 15.29
CA GLN A 26 -4.25 -0.54 13.83
C GLN A 26 -3.76 0.82 13.31
N LYS A 27 -2.51 0.88 12.86
CA LYS A 27 -2.03 2.00 12.07
C LYS A 27 -2.95 2.05 10.85
N ALA A 28 -3.66 3.16 10.67
CA ALA A 28 -4.44 3.36 9.47
C ALA A 28 -3.48 3.23 8.28
N ASP A 29 -3.70 2.22 7.44
CA ASP A 29 -2.96 2.05 6.22
C ASP A 29 -3.36 3.20 5.29
N LEU A 30 -2.54 4.25 5.24
CA LEU A 30 -2.75 5.38 4.33
C LEU A 30 -2.48 4.98 2.86
N VAL A 31 -2.07 3.74 2.60
CA VAL A 31 -1.83 3.22 1.26
C VAL A 31 -3.16 3.01 0.55
N ASN A 32 -3.31 3.65 -0.61
CA ASN A 32 -4.46 3.46 -1.46
C ASN A 32 -4.37 2.09 -2.15
N ARG A 33 -5.20 1.14 -1.73
CA ARG A 33 -5.31 -0.20 -2.34
C ARG A 33 -6.39 -0.32 -3.41
N ARG A 34 -7.01 0.80 -3.81
CA ARG A 34 -8.13 0.81 -4.75
C ARG A 34 -7.71 1.09 -6.19
N VAL A 35 -6.52 1.64 -6.41
CA VAL A 35 -5.99 1.98 -7.73
C VAL A 35 -4.48 1.74 -7.77
N LEU A 36 -3.96 1.36 -8.93
CA LEU A 36 -2.52 1.32 -9.20
C LEU A 36 -2.07 2.72 -9.66
N ARG A 37 -1.41 3.48 -8.79
CA ARG A 37 -0.94 4.83 -9.12
C ARG A 37 0.42 4.78 -9.83
N VAL A 38 0.45 5.09 -11.12
CA VAL A 38 1.65 4.99 -11.97
C VAL A 38 2.18 6.38 -12.32
N CYS A 39 3.47 6.61 -12.12
CA CYS A 39 4.16 7.78 -12.64
C CYS A 39 4.54 7.53 -14.10
N ALA A 40 4.16 8.41 -15.03
CA ALA A 40 4.44 8.21 -16.46
C ALA A 40 4.65 9.55 -17.19
N ASP A 41 5.28 9.50 -18.36
CA ASP A 41 5.46 10.66 -19.22
C ASP A 41 4.26 10.82 -20.17
N PRO A 42 3.66 12.01 -20.29
CA PRO A 42 2.49 12.22 -21.14
C PRO A 42 2.76 12.08 -22.65
N ALA A 43 4.01 12.13 -23.10
CA ALA A 43 4.38 12.22 -24.52
C ALA A 43 5.74 11.57 -24.85
N ASN A 44 6.06 10.41 -24.26
CA ASN A 44 7.34 9.72 -24.46
C ASN A 44 7.15 8.34 -25.10
N LEU A 45 6.62 8.31 -26.33
CA LEU A 45 6.61 7.06 -27.10
C LEU A 45 8.06 6.62 -27.42
N PRO A 46 8.35 5.31 -27.39
CA PRO A 46 7.40 4.19 -27.31
C PRO A 46 6.97 3.79 -25.88
N PHE A 47 7.48 4.44 -24.83
CA PHE A 47 7.30 4.06 -23.43
C PHE A 47 5.88 4.32 -22.95
N SER A 48 5.46 5.58 -22.91
CA SER A 48 4.13 5.97 -22.43
C SER A 48 3.63 7.25 -23.08
N ASN A 49 2.31 7.42 -23.13
CA ASN A 49 1.66 8.70 -23.42
C ASN A 49 0.25 8.77 -22.81
N GLN A 50 -0.36 9.97 -22.81
CA GLN A 50 -1.72 10.17 -22.28
C GLN A 50 -2.82 9.41 -23.03
N LYS A 51 -2.52 8.94 -24.25
CA LYS A 51 -3.44 8.11 -25.05
C LYS A 51 -3.36 6.62 -24.70
N GLY A 52 -2.41 6.22 -23.84
CA GLY A 52 -2.23 4.81 -23.45
C GLY A 52 -1.66 3.93 -24.57
N GLU A 53 -0.93 4.52 -25.52
CA GLU A 53 -0.39 3.83 -26.71
C GLU A 53 0.99 3.20 -26.46
N GLY A 54 1.68 3.57 -25.37
CA GLY A 54 3.02 3.10 -25.06
C GLY A 54 3.06 1.70 -24.43
N PHE A 55 4.19 1.02 -24.54
CA PHE A 55 4.33 -0.33 -24.00
C PHE A 55 4.30 -0.36 -22.47
N GLU A 56 4.77 0.69 -21.78
CA GLU A 56 4.68 0.80 -20.32
C GLU A 56 3.23 1.02 -19.87
N ASN A 57 2.40 1.65 -20.70
CA ASN A 57 0.97 1.70 -20.43
C ASN A 57 0.37 0.29 -20.42
N LYS A 58 0.75 -0.57 -21.38
CA LYS A 58 0.27 -1.96 -21.44
C LYS A 58 0.80 -2.83 -20.30
N ILE A 59 2.03 -2.60 -19.84
CA ILE A 59 2.55 -3.27 -18.64
C ILE A 59 1.73 -2.86 -17.41
N ALA A 60 1.43 -1.57 -17.25
CA ALA A 60 0.57 -1.10 -16.16
C ALA A 60 -0.82 -1.76 -16.22
N ASP A 61 -1.41 -1.88 -17.41
CA ASP A 61 -2.69 -2.57 -17.61
C ASP A 61 -2.62 -4.03 -17.11
N VAL A 62 -1.59 -4.80 -17.49
CA VAL A 62 -1.39 -6.19 -17.05
C VAL A 62 -1.23 -6.30 -15.53
N VAL A 63 -0.46 -5.40 -14.92
CA VAL A 63 -0.28 -5.37 -13.45
C VAL A 63 -1.61 -5.04 -12.76
N SER A 64 -2.36 -4.08 -13.31
CA SER A 64 -3.65 -3.65 -12.77
C SER A 64 -4.69 -4.78 -12.82
N GLU A 65 -4.71 -5.55 -13.91
CA GLU A 65 -5.58 -6.71 -14.09
C GLU A 65 -5.26 -7.80 -13.07
N ALA A 66 -3.96 -8.10 -12.87
CA ALA A 66 -3.52 -9.06 -11.87
C ALA A 66 -3.88 -8.65 -10.43
N LEU A 67 -3.91 -7.35 -10.14
CA LEU A 67 -4.29 -6.80 -8.84
C LEU A 67 -5.81 -6.59 -8.68
N GLY A 68 -6.59 -6.66 -9.76
CA GLY A 68 -8.03 -6.39 -9.74
C GLY A 68 -8.39 -4.95 -9.41
N ILE A 69 -7.51 -3.98 -9.72
CA ILE A 69 -7.71 -2.55 -9.46
C ILE A 69 -7.37 -1.72 -10.71
N PRO A 70 -8.05 -0.59 -10.97
CA PRO A 70 -7.75 0.24 -12.14
C PRO A 70 -6.42 1.00 -12.01
N VAL A 71 -5.88 1.44 -13.15
CA VAL A 71 -4.70 2.31 -13.22
C VAL A 71 -5.10 3.79 -13.09
N GLU A 72 -4.31 4.55 -12.34
CA GLU A 72 -4.37 6.02 -12.31
C GLU A 72 -2.97 6.59 -12.61
N TYR A 73 -2.86 7.47 -13.60
CA TYR A 73 -1.58 8.04 -13.99
C TYR A 73 -1.33 9.41 -13.36
N THR A 74 -0.13 9.58 -12.82
CA THR A 74 0.47 10.89 -12.58
C THR A 74 1.39 11.21 -13.75
N TRP A 75 0.99 12.19 -14.56
CA TRP A 75 1.75 12.61 -15.74
C TRP A 75 2.79 13.67 -15.39
N PHE A 76 4.04 13.38 -15.71
CA PHE A 76 5.14 14.34 -15.63
C PHE A 76 6.20 13.99 -16.69
N PRO A 77 6.77 14.96 -17.44
CA PRO A 77 7.83 14.66 -18.39
C PRO A 77 8.99 13.94 -17.72
N GLN A 78 9.47 12.83 -18.30
CA GLN A 78 10.61 12.06 -17.83
C GLN A 78 11.91 12.81 -18.18
N ALA A 79 12.11 13.92 -17.48
CA ALA A 79 13.26 14.81 -17.52
C ALA A 79 13.78 15.04 -16.10
N THR A 80 14.72 15.99 -15.94
CA THR A 80 15.26 16.39 -14.64
C THR A 80 14.19 16.54 -13.57
N GLY A 81 14.37 15.79 -12.46
CA GLY A 81 13.46 15.80 -11.33
C GLY A 81 12.17 14.98 -11.48
N PHE A 82 12.02 14.14 -12.52
CA PHE A 82 10.86 13.24 -12.68
C PHE A 82 10.57 12.46 -11.38
N ILE A 83 11.55 11.72 -10.86
CA ILE A 83 11.40 10.94 -9.62
C ILE A 83 11.09 11.84 -8.41
N ARG A 84 11.77 12.99 -8.28
CA ARG A 84 11.58 13.91 -7.16
C ARG A 84 10.20 14.54 -7.12
N ARG A 85 9.64 14.86 -8.29
CA ARG A 85 8.34 15.54 -8.44
C ARG A 85 7.16 14.56 -8.52
N THR A 86 7.42 13.27 -8.73
CA THR A 86 6.38 12.24 -8.84
C THR A 86 6.46 11.25 -7.66
N LEU A 87 7.29 10.22 -7.79
CA LEU A 87 7.41 9.10 -6.84
C LEU A 87 7.77 9.57 -5.43
N PHE A 88 8.80 10.40 -5.25
CA PHE A 88 9.21 10.88 -3.92
C PHE A 88 8.24 11.90 -3.33
N ALA A 89 7.49 12.60 -4.19
CA ALA A 89 6.39 13.46 -3.77
C ALA A 89 5.12 12.67 -3.38
N LYS A 90 5.16 11.33 -3.48
CA LYS A 90 4.03 10.42 -3.21
C LYS A 90 2.80 10.68 -4.09
N ALA A 91 3.00 11.32 -5.24
CA ALA A 91 1.93 11.56 -6.21
C ALA A 91 1.44 10.24 -6.84
N CYS A 92 2.36 9.27 -6.98
CA CYS A 92 2.16 7.93 -7.52
C CYS A 92 3.03 6.93 -6.75
N ASP A 93 2.81 5.63 -6.97
CA ASP A 93 3.43 4.53 -6.21
C ASP A 93 4.46 3.73 -6.99
N VAL A 94 4.41 3.76 -8.32
CA VAL A 94 5.29 2.95 -9.18
C VAL A 94 5.70 3.70 -10.44
N VAL A 95 6.93 3.45 -10.88
CA VAL A 95 7.45 3.78 -12.21
C VAL A 95 7.69 2.45 -12.91
N VAL A 96 7.13 2.24 -14.11
CA VAL A 96 7.18 0.93 -14.81
C VAL A 96 8.60 0.56 -15.23
N GLY A 97 9.28 1.51 -15.86
CA GLY A 97 10.68 1.39 -16.27
C GLY A 97 11.41 2.68 -15.96
N TYR A 98 12.62 2.55 -15.41
CA TYR A 98 13.47 3.70 -15.15
C TYR A 98 14.93 3.32 -15.37
N ALA A 99 15.68 4.19 -16.03
CA ALA A 99 17.11 4.00 -16.22
C ALA A 99 17.82 4.19 -14.87
N GLN A 100 18.55 3.15 -14.44
CA GLN A 100 19.31 3.22 -13.19
C GLN A 100 20.41 4.28 -13.32
N GLY A 101 20.46 5.22 -12.36
CA GLY A 101 21.40 6.35 -12.35
C GLY A 101 20.77 7.69 -12.72
N ASP A 102 19.61 7.70 -13.38
CA ASP A 102 18.92 8.93 -13.77
C ASP A 102 18.11 9.55 -12.61
N GLU A 103 18.03 8.90 -11.45
CA GLU A 103 17.24 9.41 -10.31
C GLU A 103 17.84 10.67 -9.66
N LEU A 104 19.11 10.95 -9.94
CA LEU A 104 19.88 12.05 -9.36
C LEU A 104 19.83 13.34 -10.18
N VAL A 105 19.42 13.27 -11.47
CA VAL A 105 19.49 14.38 -12.43
C VAL A 105 18.21 15.20 -12.57
#